data_AF-A0A8T7A641-F1
#
_entry.id   AF-A0A8T7A641-F1
#
_cell.length_a   1.000
_cell.length_b   1.000
_cell.length_c   1.000
_cell.angle_alpha   90.00
_cell.angle_beta   90.00
_cell.angle_gamma   90.00
#
_symmetry.space_group_name_H-M   'P 1'
#
loop_
_entity.id
_entity.type
_entity.pdbx_description
1 polymer ?
#
loop_
_entity_poly.entity_id
_entity_poly.type
_entity_poly.pdbx_seq_one_letter_code
_entity_poly.pdbx_strand_id
1 'polypeptide(L)'
;MESRINYFALLIIITVGVTAGNLISNLITAKYIDAEVEKASVEISNELSTKPKKALQTIKKLTKPTAIENTASQEQLVEQRKLDENGIRLAKNCSEWTVAHKDMNTQTSKRGMVKYCEQYQEYIRTGTLPPTN
;
A
#
# COMPACT_ATOMS: atom_id res chain seq x y z
N MET A 1 36.68 3.82 42.68
CA MET A 1 35.42 3.07 42.48
C MET A 1 35.10 3.12 40.99
N GLU A 2 35.44 2.07 40.25
CA GLU A 2 35.10 1.97 38.83
C GLU A 2 33.62 1.62 38.69
N SER A 3 32.83 2.54 38.14
CA SER A 3 31.43 2.27 37.81
C SER A 3 31.41 1.44 36.52
N ARG A 4 31.09 0.14 36.63
CA ARG A 4 30.91 -0.72 35.45
C ARG A 4 29.57 -0.35 34.80
N ILE A 5 29.64 0.52 33.79
CA ILE A 5 28.47 0.89 32.98
C ILE A 5 27.95 -0.38 32.29
N ASN A 6 26.71 -0.74 32.58
CA ASN A 6 26.08 -1.91 31.99
C ASN A 6 25.47 -1.52 30.63
N TYR A 7 26.26 -1.72 29.56
CA TYR A 7 25.88 -1.39 28.19
C TYR A 7 24.57 -2.06 27.74
N PHE A 8 24.23 -3.21 28.32
CA PHE A 8 22.96 -3.90 28.04
C PHE A 8 21.75 -3.11 28.58
N ALA A 9 21.85 -2.58 29.80
CA ALA A 9 20.81 -1.73 30.37
C ALA A 9 20.63 -0.43 29.56
N LEU A 10 21.74 0.12 29.04
CA LEU A 10 21.73 1.33 28.22
C LEU A 10 21.02 1.09 26.88
N LEU A 11 21.21 -0.08 26.25
CA LEU A 11 20.54 -0.46 25.02
C LEU A 11 19.03 -0.62 25.20
N ILE A 12 18.59 -1.19 26.32
CA ILE A 12 17.16 -1.31 26.67
C ILE A 12 16.53 0.08 26.82
N ILE A 13 17.20 1.01 27.49
CA ILE A 13 16.68 2.37 27.67
C ILE A 13 16.52 3.10 26.32
N ILE A 14 17.51 2.98 25.43
CA ILE A 14 17.45 3.60 24.10
C ILE A 14 16.31 3.02 23.26
N THR A 15 16.16 1.68 23.24
CA THR A 15 15.12 1.01 22.44
C THR A 15 13.71 1.32 22.96
N VAL A 16 13.51 1.37 24.28
CA VAL A 16 12.23 1.82 24.87
C VAL A 16 11.96 3.30 24.55
N GLY A 17 12.98 4.16 24.59
CA GLY A 17 12.85 5.57 24.24
C GLY A 17 12.45 5.80 22.78
N VAL A 18 13.09 5.10 21.84
CA VAL A 18 12.80 5.22 20.40
C VAL A 18 11.41 4.69 20.06
N THR A 19 10.99 3.56 20.65
CA THR A 19 9.66 2.98 20.41
C THR A 19 8.55 3.83 21.02
N ALA A 20 8.73 4.37 22.22
CA ALA A 20 7.80 5.31 22.84
C ALA A 20 7.68 6.62 22.02
N GLY A 21 8.81 7.15 21.52
CA GLY A 21 8.82 8.32 20.65
C GLY A 21 8.03 8.13 19.35
N ASN A 22 8.19 6.98 18.68
CA ASN A 22 7.41 6.65 17.48
C ASN A 22 5.90 6.51 17.75
N LEU A 23 5.53 5.94 18.91
CA LEU A 23 4.12 5.81 19.31
C LEU A 23 3.47 7.17 19.61
N ILE A 24 4.20 8.08 20.25
CA ILE A 24 3.70 9.43 20.55
C ILE A 24 3.51 10.24 19.27
N SER A 25 4.43 10.14 18.30
CA SER A 25 4.29 10.83 17.00
C SER A 25 3.02 10.41 16.26
N ASN A 26 2.68 9.11 16.27
CA ASN A 26 1.44 8.62 15.65
C ASN A 26 0.17 9.05 16.42
N LEU A 27 0.25 9.22 17.74
CA LEU A 27 -0.87 9.68 18.58
C LEU A 27 -1.17 11.18 18.41
N ILE A 28 -0.15 12.01 18.18
CA ILE A 28 -0.34 13.44 17.94
C ILE A 28 -1.04 13.67 16.59
N THR A 29 -0.67 12.94 15.55
CA THR A 29 -1.35 13.03 14.24
C THR A 29 -2.81 12.57 14.30
N ALA A 30 -3.14 11.57 15.12
CA ALA A 30 -4.53 11.13 15.30
C ALA A 30 -5.37 12.12 16.13
N LYS A 31 -4.82 12.68 17.21
CA LYS A 31 -5.57 13.59 18.09
C LYS A 31 -5.76 15.00 17.54
N TYR A 32 -4.89 15.46 16.63
CA TYR A 32 -5.07 16.77 15.99
C TYR A 32 -6.24 16.78 14.98
N ILE A 33 -6.60 15.62 14.44
CA ILE A 33 -7.75 15.46 13.53
C ILE A 33 -9.07 15.50 14.31
N ASP A 34 -9.12 14.99 15.54
CA ASP A 34 -10.37 14.92 16.32
C ASP A 34 -10.81 16.28 16.89
N ALA A 35 -9.87 17.14 17.29
CA ALA A 35 -10.22 18.40 17.96
C ALA A 35 -10.81 19.48 17.02
N GLU A 36 -10.50 19.42 15.73
CA GLU A 36 -10.99 20.37 14.73
C GLU A 36 -12.30 19.89 14.06
N VAL A 37 -12.55 18.58 14.07
CA VAL A 37 -13.78 17.95 13.56
C VAL A 37 -14.98 18.19 14.47
N GLU A 38 -14.79 18.23 15.80
CA GLU A 38 -15.91 18.39 16.73
C GLU A 38 -16.54 19.79 16.65
N LYS A 39 -15.72 20.86 16.53
CA LYS A 39 -16.23 22.24 16.37
C LYS A 39 -16.86 22.50 15.00
N ALA A 40 -16.37 21.86 13.94
CA ALA A 40 -16.97 21.99 12.61
C ALA A 40 -18.31 21.25 12.48
N SER A 41 -18.56 20.20 13.28
CA SER A 41 -19.77 19.39 13.18
C SER A 41 -21.05 20.09 13.69
N VAL A 42 -20.92 20.96 14.71
CA VAL A 42 -22.07 21.63 15.34
C VAL A 42 -22.61 22.75 14.46
N GLU A 43 -21.76 23.44 13.70
CA GLU A 43 -22.18 24.52 12.81
C GLU A 43 -22.76 23.99 11.49
N ILE A 44 -22.26 22.84 11.00
CA ILE A 44 -22.77 22.16 9.79
C ILE A 44 -24.17 21.56 10.02
N SER A 45 -24.46 21.05 11.23
CA SER A 45 -25.78 20.51 11.59
C SER A 45 -26.91 21.54 11.44
N ASN A 46 -26.64 22.80 11.82
CA ASN A 46 -27.66 23.85 11.81
C ASN A 46 -27.94 24.41 10.40
N GLU A 47 -26.95 24.43 9.50
CA GLU A 47 -27.17 24.87 8.12
C GLU A 47 -27.73 23.76 7.20
N LEU A 48 -27.51 22.48 7.51
CA LEU A 48 -27.99 21.36 6.68
C LEU A 48 -29.52 21.16 6.72
N SER A 49 -30.20 21.67 7.75
CA SER A 49 -31.65 21.52 7.90
C SER A 49 -32.47 22.39 6.93
N THR A 50 -31.85 23.36 6.25
CA THR A 50 -32.61 24.31 5.40
C THR A 50 -32.29 24.25 3.90
N LYS A 51 -31.15 23.69 3.44
CA LYS A 51 -30.80 23.68 2.00
C LYS A 51 -30.01 22.43 1.55
N PRO A 52 -30.66 21.26 1.35
CA PRO A 52 -29.98 20.01 0.99
C PRO A 52 -29.33 19.99 -0.41
N LYS A 53 -29.66 20.95 -1.30
CA LYS A 53 -29.20 20.90 -2.70
C LYS A 53 -27.80 21.49 -2.94
N LYS A 54 -27.29 22.36 -2.06
CA LYS A 54 -25.96 22.99 -2.25
C LYS A 54 -24.84 22.22 -1.55
N ALA A 55 -25.09 21.65 -0.37
CA ALA A 55 -24.09 20.85 0.37
C ALA A 55 -23.61 19.60 -0.40
N LEU A 56 -24.52 18.95 -1.14
CA LEU A 56 -24.22 17.78 -1.97
C LEU A 56 -23.25 18.08 -3.13
N GLN A 57 -23.25 19.31 -3.66
CA GLN A 57 -22.33 19.71 -4.73
C GLN A 57 -20.93 20.02 -4.20
N THR A 58 -20.82 20.56 -2.98
CA THR A 58 -19.52 20.83 -2.34
C THR A 58 -18.86 19.53 -1.88
N ILE A 59 -19.62 18.57 -1.34
CA ILE A 59 -19.10 17.24 -1.00
C ILE A 59 -18.60 16.51 -2.26
N LYS A 60 -19.35 16.51 -3.37
CA LYS A 60 -18.88 15.92 -4.64
C LYS A 60 -17.60 16.55 -5.20
N LYS A 61 -17.29 17.80 -4.83
CA LYS A 61 -16.05 18.49 -5.23
C LYS A 61 -14.88 18.21 -4.27
N LEU A 62 -15.14 17.96 -2.99
CA LEU A 62 -14.11 17.60 -2.00
C LEU A 62 -13.74 16.10 -2.04
N THR A 63 -14.60 15.23 -2.56
CA THR A 63 -14.29 13.80 -2.79
C THR A 63 -13.56 13.52 -4.10
N LYS A 64 -13.02 14.54 -4.79
CA LYS A 64 -12.18 14.39 -5.99
C LYS A 64 -10.90 15.21 -5.86
N PRO A 65 -9.92 14.70 -5.11
CA PRO A 65 -8.59 14.55 -5.71
C PRO A 65 -7.88 13.22 -5.41
N THR A 66 -8.48 12.24 -4.76
CA THR A 66 -7.79 10.97 -4.43
C THR A 66 -7.68 9.97 -5.60
N ALA A 67 -8.44 10.13 -6.69
CA ALA A 67 -8.36 9.20 -7.81
C ALA A 67 -7.10 9.40 -8.67
N ILE A 68 -6.62 10.64 -8.81
CA ILE A 68 -5.50 10.99 -9.71
C ILE A 68 -4.14 10.77 -9.02
N GLU A 69 -4.07 11.03 -7.71
CA GLU A 69 -2.87 10.75 -6.91
C GLU A 69 -2.66 9.23 -6.72
N ASN A 70 -3.74 8.46 -6.61
CA ASN A 70 -3.67 7.00 -6.54
C ASN A 70 -3.22 6.34 -7.85
N THR A 71 -3.58 6.88 -9.03
CA THR A 71 -3.14 6.28 -10.31
C THR A 71 -1.65 6.47 -10.54
N ALA A 72 -1.11 7.66 -10.27
CA ALA A 72 0.32 7.92 -10.39
C ALA A 72 1.13 7.08 -9.39
N SER A 73 0.63 6.91 -8.16
CA SER A 73 1.23 6.02 -7.16
C SER A 73 1.14 4.54 -7.56
N GLN A 74 0.03 4.10 -8.17
CA GLN A 74 -0.12 2.72 -8.65
C GLN A 74 0.81 2.38 -9.81
N GLU A 75 1.01 3.30 -10.76
CA GLU A 75 1.96 3.10 -11.86
C GLU A 75 3.39 2.95 -11.33
N GLN A 76 3.80 3.78 -10.36
CA GLN A 76 5.11 3.65 -9.72
C GLN A 76 5.26 2.30 -9.00
N LEU A 77 4.23 1.85 -8.29
CA LEU A 77 4.24 0.54 -7.63
C LEU A 77 4.31 -0.62 -8.64
N VAL A 78 3.64 -0.49 -9.78
CA VAL A 78 3.71 -1.46 -10.88
C VAL A 78 5.13 -1.53 -11.44
N GLU A 79 5.76 -0.39 -11.71
CA GLU A 79 7.15 -0.36 -12.21
C GLU A 79 8.14 -0.92 -11.18
N GLN A 80 7.97 -0.62 -9.89
CA GLN A 80 8.78 -1.20 -8.83
C GLN A 80 8.64 -2.74 -8.78
N ARG A 81 7.41 -3.27 -8.90
CA ARG A 81 7.17 -4.72 -8.91
C ARG A 81 7.78 -5.39 -10.12
N LYS A 82 7.83 -4.75 -11.29
CA LYS A 82 8.52 -5.31 -12.47
C LYS A 82 10.02 -5.51 -12.23
N LEU A 83 10.63 -4.66 -11.42
CA LEU A 83 12.05 -4.68 -11.09
C LEU A 83 12.37 -5.47 -9.82
N ASP A 84 11.36 -5.87 -9.04
CA ASP A 84 11.54 -6.75 -7.88
C ASP A 84 12.05 -8.13 -8.31
N GLU A 85 12.80 -8.81 -7.43
CA GLU A 85 13.35 -10.14 -7.68
C GLU A 85 12.23 -11.14 -8.04
N ASN A 86 11.07 -11.04 -7.38
CA ASN A 86 9.93 -11.89 -7.69
C ASN A 86 9.30 -11.54 -9.03
N GLY A 87 9.19 -10.26 -9.37
CA GLY A 87 8.68 -9.80 -10.66
C GLY A 87 9.54 -10.31 -11.81
N ILE A 88 10.86 -10.18 -11.68
CA ILE A 88 11.84 -10.67 -12.65
C ILE A 88 11.73 -12.21 -12.81
N ARG A 89 11.66 -12.94 -11.70
CA ARG A 89 11.51 -14.41 -11.71
C ARG A 89 10.22 -14.85 -12.41
N LEU A 90 9.09 -14.23 -12.07
CA LEU A 90 7.79 -14.54 -12.66
C LEU A 90 7.74 -14.16 -14.16
N ALA A 91 8.32 -13.02 -14.53
CA ALA A 91 8.44 -12.59 -15.92
C ALA A 91 9.26 -13.60 -16.74
N LYS A 92 10.38 -14.08 -16.19
CA LYS A 92 11.22 -15.11 -16.82
C LYS A 92 10.43 -16.39 -17.06
N ASN A 93 9.71 -16.89 -16.06
CA ASN A 93 8.88 -18.09 -16.20
C ASN A 93 7.80 -17.92 -17.29
N CYS A 94 7.10 -16.78 -17.31
CA CYS A 94 6.13 -16.49 -18.37
C CYS A 94 6.79 -16.51 -19.77
N SER A 95 7.97 -15.89 -19.91
CA SER A 95 8.72 -15.88 -21.16
C SER A 95 9.14 -17.29 -21.61
N GLU A 96 9.71 -18.09 -20.71
CA GLU A 96 10.13 -19.47 -21.00
C GLU A 96 8.95 -20.33 -21.48
N TRP A 97 7.81 -20.25 -20.80
CA TRP A 97 6.63 -21.00 -21.22
C TRP A 97 6.00 -20.47 -22.50
N THR A 98 6.11 -19.17 -22.79
CA THR A 98 5.68 -18.59 -24.06
C THR A 98 6.53 -19.13 -25.21
N VAL A 99 7.86 -19.19 -25.04
CA VAL A 99 8.77 -19.79 -26.01
C VAL A 99 8.49 -21.28 -26.18
N ALA A 100 8.35 -22.02 -25.07
CA ALA A 100 8.00 -23.45 -25.12
C ALA A 100 6.66 -23.72 -25.83
N HIS A 101 5.66 -22.83 -25.67
CA HIS A 101 4.41 -22.94 -26.41
C HIS A 101 4.59 -22.65 -27.89
N LYS A 102 5.36 -21.62 -28.23
CA LYS A 102 5.69 -21.29 -29.63
C LYS A 102 6.42 -22.43 -30.33
N ASP A 103 7.35 -23.09 -29.65
CA ASP A 103 8.19 -24.13 -30.23
C ASP A 103 7.48 -25.49 -30.28
N MET A 104 6.78 -25.89 -29.22
CA MET A 104 6.17 -27.23 -29.11
C MET A 104 4.70 -27.27 -29.52
N ASN A 105 3.97 -26.15 -29.38
CA ASN A 105 2.54 -26.01 -29.64
C ASN A 105 1.66 -27.15 -29.06
N THR A 106 1.94 -27.57 -27.82
CA THR A 106 1.16 -28.60 -27.13
C THR A 106 0.19 -27.99 -26.13
N GLN A 107 -0.81 -28.76 -25.72
CA GLN A 107 -1.76 -28.33 -24.68
C GLN A 107 -1.06 -28.10 -23.33
N THR A 108 -0.02 -28.89 -23.02
CA THR A 108 0.77 -28.71 -21.81
C THR A 108 1.52 -27.39 -21.83
N SER A 109 2.20 -27.07 -22.93
CA SER A 109 2.92 -25.79 -23.05
C SER A 109 1.97 -24.60 -23.06
N LYS A 110 0.78 -24.73 -23.67
CA LYS A 110 -0.28 -23.72 -23.59
C LYS A 110 -0.76 -23.48 -22.15
N ARG A 111 -1.03 -24.53 -21.39
CA ARG A 111 -1.48 -24.43 -19.98
C ARG A 111 -0.39 -23.81 -19.10
N GLY A 112 0.87 -24.20 -19.28
CA GLY A 112 1.99 -23.60 -18.58
C GLY A 112 2.11 -22.11 -18.89
N MET A 113 2.09 -21.74 -20.17
CA MET A 113 2.13 -20.33 -20.61
C MET A 113 1.04 -19.50 -19.93
N VAL A 114 -0.23 -19.93 -20.02
CA VAL A 114 -1.34 -19.21 -19.40
C VAL A 114 -1.13 -19.08 -17.90
N LYS A 115 -0.84 -20.18 -17.20
CA LYS A 115 -0.65 -20.18 -15.74
C LYS A 115 0.44 -19.22 -15.29
N TYR A 116 1.64 -19.32 -15.85
CA TYR A 116 2.79 -18.54 -15.37
C TYR A 116 2.70 -17.06 -15.80
N CYS A 117 2.09 -16.77 -16.94
CA CYS A 117 1.84 -15.39 -17.35
C CYS A 117 0.74 -14.74 -16.50
N GLU A 118 -0.33 -15.46 -16.15
CA GLU A 118 -1.35 -14.96 -15.21
C GLU A 118 -0.75 -14.67 -13.83
N GLN A 119 0.11 -15.55 -13.32
CA GLN A 119 0.82 -15.31 -12.05
C GLN A 119 1.66 -14.04 -12.07
N TYR A 120 2.39 -13.80 -13.17
CA TYR A 120 3.16 -12.58 -13.34
C TYR A 120 2.23 -11.35 -13.37
N GLN A 121 1.18 -11.37 -14.19
CA GLN A 121 0.24 -10.25 -14.30
C GLN A 121 -0.45 -9.94 -12.97
N GLU A 122 -0.85 -10.98 -12.23
CA GLU A 122 -1.49 -10.82 -10.94
C GLU A 122 -0.54 -10.22 -9.89
N TYR A 123 0.73 -10.65 -9.89
CA TYR A 123 1.75 -10.08 -9.04
C TYR A 123 2.01 -8.60 -9.38
N ILE A 124 2.14 -8.24 -10.66
CA ILE A 124 2.32 -6.85 -11.07
C ILE A 124 1.12 -5.99 -10.65
N ARG A 125 -0.10 -6.51 -10.82
CA ARG A 125 -1.35 -5.82 -10.48
C ARG A 125 -1.52 -5.63 -8.97
N THR A 126 -1.30 -6.69 -8.18
CA THR A 126 -1.69 -6.73 -6.76
C THR A 126 -0.53 -6.70 -5.78
N GLY A 127 0.67 -7.10 -6.20
CA GLY A 127 1.82 -7.35 -5.33
C GLY A 127 1.77 -8.71 -4.60
N THR A 128 0.76 -9.55 -4.86
CA THR A 128 0.59 -10.84 -4.18
C THR A 128 1.36 -11.93 -4.91
N LEU A 129 2.15 -12.72 -4.16
CA LEU A 129 2.85 -13.88 -4.72
C LEU A 129 1.90 -15.06 -4.90
N PRO A 130 2.04 -15.86 -5.98
CA PRO A 130 1.27 -17.06 -6.15
C PRO A 130 1.61 -18.09 -5.05
N PRO A 131 0.65 -18.92 -4.62
CA PRO A 131 0.92 -19.98 -3.66
C PRO A 131 2.02 -20.90 -4.18
N THR A 132 3.03 -21.16 -3.35
CA THR A 132 4.10 -22.11 -3.64
C THR A 132 3.51 -23.51 -3.55
N ASN A 133 3.37 -24.19 -4.69
CA ASN A 133 3.03 -25.61 -4.76
C ASN A 133 4.29 -26.46 -4.75
#